data_AF-A0A6N8EEF4-F1
#
_entry.id   AF-A0A6N8EEF4-F1
#
_cell.length_a   1.000
_cell.length_b   1.000
_cell.length_c   1.000
_cell.angle_alpha   90.00
_cell.angle_beta   90.00
_cell.angle_gamma   90.00
#
_symmetry.space_group_name_H-M   'P 1'
#
loop_
_entity.id
_entity.type
_entity.pdbx_description
1 polymer ?
#
loop_
_entity_poly.entity_id
_entity_poly.type
_entity_poly.pdbx_seq_one_letter_code
_entity_poly.pdbx_strand_id
1 'polypeptide(L)'
;MTDIEQKSTEDLLKEKQELEQRQKEIAEQLKKAKKNSQQEALNKILDLMNTYEIEISDIAIAEKSSKKSRIKSQSAQDTKKPKFPQPPEGKKYFNPETKKSWSGRGPIDDSIRNHPDPDSLLIDK
;
A
#
# COMPACT_ATOMS: atom_id res chain seq x y z
N MET A 1 -63.05 -9.49 11.49
CA MET A 1 -62.14 -9.49 10.34
C MET A 1 -60.74 -9.09 10.82
N THR A 2 -60.27 -9.68 11.93
CA THR A 2 -59.13 -9.17 12.73
C THR A 2 -58.22 -10.28 13.27
N ASP A 3 -58.73 -11.50 13.47
CA ASP A 3 -57.97 -12.58 14.13
C ASP A 3 -56.93 -13.27 13.22
N ILE A 4 -57.11 -13.20 11.90
CA ILE A 4 -56.19 -13.78 10.91
C ILE A 4 -54.96 -12.88 10.73
N GLU A 5 -55.14 -11.56 10.73
CA GLU A 5 -54.04 -10.59 10.61
C GLU A 5 -53.18 -10.57 11.88
N GLN A 6 -53.78 -10.70 13.06
CA GLN A 6 -53.02 -10.72 14.32
C GLN A 6 -52.12 -11.95 14.47
N LYS A 7 -52.59 -13.15 14.11
CA LYS A 7 -51.74 -14.37 14.08
C LYS A 7 -50.52 -14.20 13.18
N SER A 8 -50.68 -13.59 12.01
CA SER A 8 -49.57 -13.32 11.10
C SER A 8 -48.53 -12.38 11.72
N THR A 9 -48.95 -11.38 12.50
CA THR A 9 -48.01 -10.44 13.13
C THR A 9 -47.25 -11.04 14.32
N GLU A 10 -47.90 -11.91 15.10
CA GLU A 10 -47.25 -12.61 16.21
C GLU A 10 -46.22 -13.63 15.72
N ASP A 11 -46.52 -14.32 14.63
CA ASP A 11 -45.59 -15.29 14.02
C ASP A 11 -44.37 -14.58 13.42
N LEU A 12 -44.56 -13.42 12.76
CA LEU A 12 -43.46 -12.57 12.30
C LEU A 12 -42.59 -12.03 13.46
N LEU A 13 -43.20 -11.71 14.61
CA LEU A 13 -42.47 -11.26 15.79
C LEU A 13 -41.59 -12.38 16.36
N LYS A 14 -42.13 -13.60 16.44
CA LYS A 14 -41.38 -14.79 16.87
C LYS A 14 -40.23 -15.11 15.92
N GLU A 15 -40.48 -15.07 14.61
CA GLU A 15 -39.44 -15.27 13.60
C GLU A 15 -38.32 -14.23 13.72
N LYS A 16 -38.67 -12.95 13.92
CA LYS A 16 -37.68 -11.88 14.13
C LYS A 16 -36.84 -12.11 15.39
N GLN A 17 -37.45 -12.55 16.49
CA GLN A 17 -36.74 -12.87 17.73
C GLN A 17 -35.79 -14.06 17.56
N GLU A 18 -36.22 -15.10 16.85
CA GLU A 18 -35.39 -16.27 16.55
C GLU A 18 -34.20 -15.89 15.65
N LEU A 19 -34.43 -15.05 14.63
CA LEU A 19 -33.34 -14.53 13.79
C LEU A 19 -32.32 -13.72 14.61
N GLU A 20 -32.77 -12.89 15.55
CA GLU A 20 -31.88 -12.14 16.43
C GLU A 20 -31.06 -13.06 17.35
N GLN A 21 -31.67 -14.12 17.89
CA GLN A 21 -30.97 -15.13 18.68
C GLN A 21 -29.92 -15.87 17.85
N ARG A 22 -30.26 -16.30 16.64
CA ARG A 22 -29.32 -16.93 15.71
C ARG A 22 -28.16 -15.99 15.36
N GLN A 23 -28.42 -14.71 15.14
CA GLN A 23 -27.36 -13.72 14.89
C GLN A 23 -26.41 -13.58 16.09
N LYS A 24 -26.94 -13.54 17.32
CA LYS A 24 -26.12 -13.48 18.55
C LYS A 24 -25.25 -14.72 18.70
N GLU A 25 -25.80 -15.90 18.46
CA GLU A 25 -25.06 -17.15 18.53
C GLU A 25 -23.94 -17.21 17.48
N ILE A 26 -24.23 -16.85 16.23
CA ILE A 26 -23.21 -16.76 15.16
C ILE A 26 -22.11 -15.78 15.55
N ALA A 27 -22.46 -14.61 16.09
CA ALA A 27 -21.48 -13.61 16.51
C ALA A 27 -20.59 -14.13 17.65
N GLU A 28 -21.14 -14.89 18.59
CA GLU A 28 -20.38 -15.50 19.67
C GLU A 28 -19.44 -16.61 19.16
N GLN A 29 -19.92 -17.46 18.25
CA GLN A 29 -19.12 -18.48 17.59
C GLN A 29 -17.96 -17.85 16.79
N LEU A 30 -18.21 -16.76 16.05
CA LEU A 30 -17.16 -16.01 15.36
C LEU A 30 -16.13 -15.41 16.33
N LYS A 31 -16.56 -14.88 17.48
CA LYS A 31 -15.64 -14.39 18.51
C LYS A 31 -14.77 -15.52 19.06
N LYS A 32 -15.34 -16.70 19.32
CA LYS A 32 -14.60 -17.88 19.78
C LYS A 32 -13.60 -18.37 18.72
N ALA A 33 -14.04 -18.49 17.46
CA ALA A 33 -13.18 -18.89 16.34
C ALA A 33 -12.02 -17.91 16.13
N LYS A 34 -12.28 -16.59 16.20
CA LYS A 34 -11.23 -15.57 16.13
C LYS A 34 -10.23 -15.67 17.27
N LYS A 35 -10.68 -15.91 18.51
CA LYS A 35 -9.78 -16.12 19.66
C LYS A 35 -8.91 -17.35 19.46
N ASN A 36 -9.48 -18.47 19.01
CA ASN A 36 -8.73 -19.70 18.78
C ASN A 36 -7.71 -19.52 17.65
N SER A 37 -8.10 -18.90 16.54
CA SER A 37 -7.18 -18.59 15.43
C SER A 37 -6.07 -17.62 15.85
N GLN A 38 -6.40 -16.62 16.67
CA GLN A 38 -5.43 -15.69 17.25
C GLN A 38 -4.44 -16.42 18.17
N GLN A 39 -4.93 -17.33 19.02
CA GLN A 39 -4.07 -18.15 19.88
C GLN A 39 -3.15 -19.07 19.07
N GLU A 40 -3.66 -19.69 18.00
CA GLU A 40 -2.85 -20.50 17.09
C GLU A 40 -1.75 -19.67 16.41
N ALA A 41 -2.08 -18.45 15.97
CA ALA A 41 -1.10 -17.53 15.42
C ALA A 41 -0.04 -17.12 16.45
N LEU A 42 -0.45 -16.85 17.70
CA LEU A 42 0.48 -16.51 18.78
C LEU A 42 1.42 -17.68 19.11
N ASN A 43 0.92 -18.91 19.13
CA ASN A 43 1.75 -20.10 19.36
C ASN A 43 2.79 -20.27 18.24
N LYS A 44 2.39 -20.10 16.98
CA LYS A 44 3.34 -20.12 15.84
C LYS A 44 4.41 -19.04 15.97
N ILE A 45 4.04 -17.84 16.42
CA ILE A 45 5.00 -16.77 16.66
C ILE A 45 5.97 -17.16 17.78
N LEU A 46 5.48 -17.72 18.89
CA LEU A 46 6.33 -18.19 19.99
C LEU A 46 7.30 -19.29 19.54
N ASP A 47 6.83 -20.26 18.75
CA ASP A 47 7.69 -21.31 18.20
C ASP A 47 8.80 -20.74 17.32
N LEU A 48 8.48 -19.77 16.46
CA LEU A 48 9.47 -19.07 15.63
C LEU A 48 10.44 -18.26 16.48
N MET A 49 9.95 -17.54 17.49
CA MET A 49 10.80 -16.76 18.40
C MET A 49 11.79 -17.67 19.13
N ASN A 50 11.33 -18.83 19.62
CA ASN A 50 12.21 -19.79 20.28
C ASN A 50 13.21 -20.44 19.31
N THR A 51 12.78 -20.78 18.09
CA THR A 51 13.64 -21.42 17.08
C THR A 51 14.80 -20.52 16.65
N TYR A 52 14.55 -19.22 16.55
CA TYR A 52 15.53 -18.24 16.11
C TYR A 52 16.11 -17.41 17.26
N GLU A 53 15.82 -17.78 18.51
CA GLU A 53 16.27 -17.07 19.71
C GLU A 53 15.97 -15.56 19.67
N ILE A 54 14.82 -15.19 19.09
CA ILE A 54 14.40 -13.81 18.91
C ILE A 54 13.73 -13.33 20.18
N GLU A 55 14.25 -12.25 20.76
CA GLU A 55 13.60 -11.58 21.88
C GLU A 55 12.61 -10.50 21.41
N ILE A 56 11.69 -10.12 22.30
CA ILE A 56 10.74 -9.03 22.05
C ILE A 56 11.47 -7.73 21.68
N SER A 57 12.66 -7.52 22.25
CA SER A 57 13.55 -6.39 21.96
C SER A 57 13.98 -6.33 20.49
N ASP A 58 14.30 -7.48 19.88
CA ASP A 58 14.78 -7.57 18.50
C ASP A 58 13.70 -7.21 17.49
N ILE A 59 12.45 -7.57 17.79
CA ILE A 59 11.28 -7.22 16.97
C ILE A 59 11.09 -5.69 16.92
N ALA A 60 11.25 -5.01 18.06
CA ALA A 60 11.16 -3.55 18.13
C ALA A 60 12.29 -2.85 17.35
N ILE A 61 13.48 -3.47 17.29
CA ILE A 61 14.61 -2.98 16.50
C ILE A 61 14.34 -3.18 14.99
N ALA A 62 13.84 -4.34 14.60
CA ALA A 62 13.49 -4.68 13.21
C ALA A 62 12.37 -3.77 12.64
N GLU A 63 11.40 -3.39 13.46
CA GLU A 63 10.34 -2.46 13.02
C GLU A 63 10.90 -1.06 12.70
N LYS A 64 11.88 -0.59 13.49
CA LYS A 64 12.55 0.71 13.26
C LYS A 64 13.45 0.68 12.02
N SER A 65 14.16 -0.41 11.79
CA SER A 65 15.05 -0.56 10.62
C SER A 65 14.28 -0.70 9.30
N SER A 66 13.18 -1.46 9.28
CA SER A 66 12.34 -1.65 8.10
C SER A 66 11.65 -0.36 7.63
N LYS A 67 11.17 0.49 8.56
CA LYS A 67 10.61 1.82 8.23
C LYS A 67 11.64 2.75 7.58
N LYS A 68 12.90 2.70 8.02
CA LYS A 68 13.99 3.52 7.44
C LYS A 68 14.39 3.05 6.04
N SER A 69 14.26 1.76 5.75
CA SER A 69 14.55 1.19 4.42
C SER A 69 13.46 1.48 3.38
N ARG A 70 12.16 1.47 3.76
CA ARG A 70 11.05 1.77 2.84
C ARG A 70 11.08 3.19 2.29
N ILE A 71 11.53 4.16 3.09
CA ILE A 71 11.68 5.55 2.63
C ILE A 71 12.77 5.69 1.56
N LYS A 72 13.78 4.81 1.54
CA LYS A 72 14.88 4.85 0.57
C LYS A 72 14.59 4.06 -0.72
N SER A 73 13.66 3.11 -0.70
CA SER A 73 13.35 2.26 -1.86
C SER A 73 12.25 2.81 -2.76
N GLN A 74 11.52 3.85 -2.34
CA GLN A 74 10.39 4.38 -3.11
C GLN A 74 10.79 5.40 -4.21
N SER A 75 12.09 5.68 -4.38
CA SER A 75 12.62 6.58 -5.41
C SER A 75 13.29 5.87 -6.59
N ALA A 76 13.33 4.52 -6.62
CA ALA A 76 14.17 3.78 -7.57
C ALA A 76 13.43 2.99 -8.66
N GLN A 77 12.11 2.92 -8.67
CA GLN A 77 11.38 2.14 -9.68
C GLN A 77 10.10 2.84 -10.14
N ASP A 78 10.26 3.97 -10.81
CA ASP A 78 9.30 4.36 -11.84
C ASP A 78 10.08 4.31 -13.16
N THR A 79 10.15 3.12 -13.77
CA THR A 79 10.73 2.87 -15.10
C THR A 79 9.85 3.47 -16.21
N LYS A 80 9.32 4.67 -15.97
CA LYS A 80 8.77 5.51 -17.02
C LYS A 80 9.95 5.87 -17.90
N LYS A 81 10.03 5.21 -19.05
CA LYS A 81 10.88 5.64 -20.17
C LYS A 81 10.77 7.17 -20.25
N PRO A 82 11.89 7.91 -20.25
CA PRO A 82 11.80 9.35 -20.28
C PRO A 82 11.01 9.71 -21.55
N LYS A 83 10.00 10.57 -21.41
CA LYS A 83 9.16 11.05 -22.54
C LYS A 83 9.99 11.75 -23.62
N PHE A 84 11.27 12.00 -23.36
CA PHE A 84 12.23 12.69 -24.19
C PHE A 84 13.57 11.93 -24.15
N PRO A 85 14.31 11.81 -25.27
CA PRO A 85 15.57 11.08 -25.32
C PRO A 85 16.58 11.62 -24.30
N GLN A 86 17.18 10.71 -23.54
CA GLN A 86 18.25 11.05 -22.60
C GLN A 86 19.46 11.59 -23.39
N PRO A 87 20.15 12.64 -22.90
CA PRO A 87 21.38 13.07 -23.55
C PRO A 87 22.39 11.91 -23.60
N PRO A 88 23.21 11.82 -24.66
CA PRO A 88 24.35 10.92 -24.73
C PRO A 88 25.26 11.03 -23.50
N GLU A 89 26.02 9.98 -23.23
CA GLU A 89 26.99 9.97 -22.14
C GLU A 89 27.95 11.16 -22.26
N GLY A 90 28.24 11.81 -21.12
CA GLY A 90 29.07 13.01 -21.10
C GLY A 90 28.41 14.31 -21.57
N LYS A 91 27.15 14.30 -22.03
CA LYS A 91 26.46 15.50 -22.52
C LYS A 91 25.26 15.91 -21.67
N LYS A 92 24.82 17.17 -21.81
CA LYS A 92 23.59 17.74 -21.23
C LYS A 92 22.91 18.61 -22.28
N TYR A 93 21.58 18.67 -22.27
CA TYR A 93 20.86 19.71 -23.03
C TYR A 93 20.97 21.04 -22.29
N PHE A 94 21.28 22.12 -22.98
CA PHE A 94 21.40 23.47 -22.44
C PHE A 94 20.34 24.38 -23.03
N ASN A 95 19.59 25.08 -22.17
CA ASN A 95 18.62 26.09 -22.58
C ASN A 95 19.30 27.47 -22.58
N PRO A 96 19.46 28.14 -23.74
CA PRO A 96 20.07 29.48 -23.80
C PRO A 96 19.19 30.56 -23.16
N GLU A 97 17.87 30.38 -23.13
CA GLU A 97 16.92 31.36 -22.56
C GLU A 97 16.98 31.34 -21.04
N THR A 98 16.94 30.14 -20.44
CA THR A 98 16.91 29.99 -18.97
C THR A 98 18.28 29.79 -18.34
N LYS A 99 19.33 29.62 -19.16
CA LYS A 99 20.71 29.27 -18.77
C LYS A 99 20.79 27.99 -17.91
N LYS A 100 19.79 27.12 -17.99
CA LYS A 100 19.74 25.85 -17.26
C LYS A 100 20.21 24.71 -18.15
N SER A 101 20.82 23.70 -17.53
CA SER A 101 21.13 22.44 -18.20
C SER A 101 20.29 21.29 -17.66
N TRP A 102 19.89 20.37 -18.54
CA TRP A 102 19.15 19.17 -18.21
C TRP A 102 19.98 17.93 -18.53
N SER A 103 20.19 17.11 -17.51
CA SER A 103 21.04 15.91 -17.58
C SER A 103 20.30 14.64 -18.02
N GLY A 104 19.03 14.76 -18.41
CA GLY A 104 18.16 13.62 -18.66
C GLY A 104 17.46 13.06 -17.42
N ARG A 105 17.65 13.67 -16.25
CA ARG A 105 17.00 13.28 -14.99
C ARG A 105 16.03 14.38 -14.52
N GLY A 106 14.84 13.96 -14.09
CA GLY A 106 13.79 14.88 -13.62
C GLY A 106 13.06 15.62 -14.76
N PRO A 107 12.21 16.60 -14.42
CA PRO A 107 11.46 17.37 -15.41
C PRO A 107 12.39 18.09 -16.39
N ILE A 108 12.11 17.92 -17.68
CA ILE A 108 12.73 18.68 -18.76
C ILE A 108 11.99 20.02 -18.92
N ASP A 109 12.75 21.08 -19.19
CA ASP A 109 12.23 22.41 -19.52
C ASP A 109 11.50 22.39 -20.88
N ASP A 110 10.44 23.19 -21.02
CA ASP A 110 9.61 23.17 -22.22
C ASP A 110 10.35 23.73 -23.45
N SER A 111 11.29 24.70 -23.27
CA SER A 111 12.10 25.19 -24.39
C SER A 111 13.03 24.11 -24.96
N ILE A 112 13.50 23.16 -24.14
CA ILE A 112 14.33 22.03 -24.61
C ILE A 112 13.43 20.96 -25.25
N ARG A 113 12.27 20.69 -24.63
CA ARG A 113 11.32 19.66 -25.10
C ARG A 113 10.77 19.98 -26.51
N ASN A 114 10.46 21.24 -26.76
CA ASN A 114 9.82 21.70 -27.99
C ASN A 114 10.81 22.34 -28.98
N HIS A 115 12.12 22.24 -28.72
CA HIS A 115 13.12 22.79 -29.63
C HIS A 115 13.06 22.05 -30.99
N PRO A 116 13.09 22.75 -32.13
CA PRO A 116 13.05 22.12 -33.45
C PRO A 116 14.17 21.10 -33.65
N ASP A 117 15.39 21.45 -33.23
CA ASP A 117 16.57 20.60 -33.27
C ASP A 117 17.13 20.43 -31.86
N PRO A 118 16.66 19.46 -31.06
CA PRO A 118 17.10 19.33 -29.67
C PRO A 118 18.60 18.98 -29.57
N ASP A 119 19.16 18.37 -30.61
CA ASP A 119 20.58 18.00 -30.64
C ASP A 119 21.52 19.21 -30.68
N SER A 120 21.06 20.36 -31.18
CA SER A 120 21.84 21.61 -31.17
C SER A 120 22.02 22.19 -29.77
N LEU A 121 21.24 21.71 -28.80
CA LEU A 121 21.30 22.13 -27.41
C LEU A 121 22.28 21.28 -26.59
N LEU A 122 22.91 20.25 -27.17
CA LEU A 122 23.88 19.42 -26.44
C LEU A 122 25.16 20.19 -26.17
N ILE A 123 25.54 20.25 -24.91
CA ILE A 123 26.85 20.69 -24.44
C ILE A 123 27.57 19.54 -23.74
N ASP A 124 28.89 19.56 -23.79
CA ASP A 124 29.73 18.65 -23.02
C ASP A 124 29.68 19.03 -21.53
N LYS A 125 29.81 18.02 -20.65
CA LYS A 125 29.72 18.17 -19.19
C LYS A 125 30.97 18.74 -18.54
#